data_AF-A0A4R2L4T1-F1
#
_entry.id   AF-A0A4R2L4T1-F1
#
_cell.length_a   1.000
_cell.length_b   1.000
_cell.length_c   1.000
_cell.angle_alpha   90.00
_cell.angle_beta   90.00
_cell.angle_gamma   90.00
#
_symmetry.space_group_name_H-M   'P 1'
#
loop_
_entity.id
_entity.type
_entity.pdbx_description
1 polymer ?
#
loop_
_entity_poly.entity_id
_entity_poly.type
_entity_poly.pdbx_seq_one_letter_code
_entity_poly.pdbx_strand_id
1 'polypeptide(L)'
;MAEADKPTETAASPRVKWNVENLKSSYVNFINANSTREEVVLNFGMNTTWDRTTPEMEIELAHRIVLSPFAAKRLAELMNKLVAEYEGRYGELK
;
A
#
# COMPACT_ATOMS: atom_id res chain seq x y z
N MET A 1 -20.86 -24.93 -44.10
CA MET A 1 -21.11 -23.60 -43.48
C MET A 1 -22.13 -23.84 -42.37
N ALA A 2 -21.92 -23.52 -41.10
CA ALA A 2 -20.87 -22.82 -40.39
C ALA A 2 -20.87 -23.35 -38.94
N GLU A 3 -19.67 -23.69 -38.45
CA GLU A 3 -19.04 -23.15 -37.22
C GLU A 3 -19.56 -23.69 -35.88
N ALA A 4 -18.60 -24.31 -35.19
CA ALA A 4 -18.72 -24.89 -33.87
C ALA A 4 -18.74 -23.79 -32.79
N ASP A 5 -19.73 -23.87 -31.91
CA ASP A 5 -19.82 -23.07 -30.69
C ASP A 5 -18.73 -23.53 -29.71
N LYS A 6 -17.68 -22.71 -29.54
CA LYS A 6 -16.65 -22.93 -28.52
C LYS A 6 -17.17 -22.41 -27.18
N PRO A 7 -17.17 -23.21 -26.10
CA PRO A 7 -17.43 -22.70 -24.77
C PRO A 7 -16.33 -21.71 -24.40
N THR A 8 -16.74 -20.48 -24.11
CA THR A 8 -15.85 -19.45 -23.57
C THR A 8 -15.53 -19.82 -22.13
N GLU A 9 -14.38 -20.43 -21.92
CA GLU A 9 -13.81 -20.71 -20.61
C GLU A 9 -13.53 -19.37 -19.91
N THR A 10 -14.48 -18.96 -19.07
CA THR A 10 -14.33 -17.79 -18.22
C THR A 10 -13.26 -18.13 -17.20
N ALA A 11 -12.03 -17.65 -17.40
CA ALA A 11 -10.92 -17.82 -16.48
C ALA A 11 -11.35 -17.37 -15.08
N ALA A 12 -11.64 -18.35 -14.21
CA ALA A 12 -12.06 -18.12 -12.86
C ALA A 12 -10.96 -17.32 -12.15
N SER A 13 -11.28 -16.09 -11.76
CA SER A 13 -10.35 -15.27 -10.97
C SER A 13 -9.97 -16.05 -9.71
N PRO A 14 -8.67 -16.14 -9.37
CA PRO A 14 -8.22 -16.94 -8.25
C PRO A 14 -8.92 -16.53 -6.96
N ARG A 15 -9.49 -17.49 -6.23
CA ARG A 15 -10.10 -17.26 -4.92
C ARG A 15 -8.99 -16.88 -3.93
N VAL A 16 -8.93 -15.61 -3.54
CA VAL A 16 -7.97 -15.13 -2.54
C VAL A 16 -8.45 -15.53 -1.15
N LYS A 17 -7.72 -16.42 -0.48
CA LYS A 17 -7.93 -16.72 0.94
C LYS A 17 -7.06 -15.77 1.77
N TRP A 18 -7.70 -14.90 2.54
CA TRP A 18 -7.02 -14.01 3.47
C TRP A 18 -6.65 -14.78 4.74
N ASN A 19 -5.36 -15.00 4.99
CA ASN A 19 -4.88 -15.44 6.31
C ASN A 19 -4.48 -14.20 7.12
N VAL A 20 -5.14 -14.02 8.27
CA VAL A 20 -4.93 -12.87 9.18
C VAL A 20 -4.26 -13.26 10.50
N GLU A 21 -3.80 -14.51 10.67
CA GLU A 21 -3.23 -15.01 11.92
C GLU A 21 -2.04 -14.19 12.44
N ASN A 22 -1.21 -13.65 11.54
CA ASN A 22 -0.04 -12.86 11.88
C ASN A 22 -0.17 -11.38 11.48
N LEU A 23 -1.41 -10.90 11.26
CA LEU A 23 -1.64 -9.53 10.84
C LEU A 23 -1.31 -8.56 11.98
N LYS A 24 -0.30 -7.72 11.78
CA LYS A 24 0.08 -6.66 12.72
C LYS A 24 -0.54 -5.35 12.28
N SER A 25 -1.26 -4.69 13.19
CA SER A 25 -1.79 -3.34 13.00
C SER A 25 -0.98 -2.37 13.83
N SER A 26 -0.51 -1.30 13.20
CA SER A 26 0.29 -0.28 13.87
C SER A 26 -0.10 1.10 13.36
N TYR A 27 -0.16 2.05 14.27
CA TYR A 27 -0.36 3.45 13.93
C TYR A 27 0.98 4.07 13.54
N VAL A 28 0.99 4.77 12.41
CA VAL A 28 2.19 5.40 11.84
C VAL A 28 1.78 6.74 11.23
N ASN A 29 2.57 7.79 11.48
CA ASN A 29 2.33 9.13 10.93
C ASN A 29 3.46 9.57 9.98
N PHE A 30 4.51 8.77 9.85
CA PHE A 30 5.63 9.02 8.96
C PHE A 30 5.91 7.80 8.09
N ILE A 31 6.17 8.04 6.80
CA ILE A 31 6.50 7.01 5.82
C ILE A 31 7.72 7.48 5.02
N ASN A 32 8.74 6.63 4.92
CA ASN A 32 9.88 6.80 4.04
C ASN A 32 9.92 5.63 3.06
N ALA A 33 10.05 5.92 1.77
CA ALA A 33 10.16 4.92 0.71
C ALA A 33 11.51 5.04 -0.01
N ASN A 34 12.14 3.91 -0.29
CA ASN A 34 13.30 3.80 -1.18
C ASN A 34 12.99 2.75 -2.25
N SER A 35 13.38 3.00 -3.49
CA SER A 35 13.16 2.06 -4.59
C SER A 35 14.47 1.77 -5.30
N THR A 36 14.72 0.50 -5.56
CA THR A 36 15.75 0.02 -6.47
C THR A 36 15.07 -0.64 -7.68
N ARG A 37 15.85 -1.21 -8.59
CA ARG A 37 15.31 -1.99 -9.73
C ARG A 37 14.64 -3.29 -9.27
N GLU A 38 15.07 -3.84 -8.14
CA GLU A 38 14.70 -5.17 -7.68
C GLU A 38 13.65 -5.13 -6.56
N GLU A 39 13.63 -4.07 -5.78
CA GLU A 39 12.77 -3.96 -4.60
C GLU A 39 12.36 -2.52 -4.29
N VAL A 40 11.25 -2.40 -3.58
CA VAL A 40 10.75 -1.17 -2.98
C VAL A 40 10.65 -1.39 -1.47
N VAL A 41 11.37 -0.57 -0.72
CA VAL A 41 11.42 -0.62 0.74
C VAL A 41 10.62 0.53 1.32
N LEU A 42 9.59 0.21 2.06
CA LEU A 42 8.76 1.16 2.81
C LEU A 42 9.09 1.05 4.29
N ASN A 43 9.51 2.14 4.90
CA ASN A 43 9.72 2.28 6.34
C ASN A 43 8.58 3.13 6.89
N PHE A 44 7.88 2.60 7.88
CA PHE A 44 6.81 3.28 8.59
C PHE A 44 7.25 3.58 10.00
N GLY A 45 6.96 4.77 10.47
CA GLY A 45 7.36 5.23 11.78
C GLY A 45 6.40 6.22 12.41
N MET A 46 6.75 6.59 13.64
CA MET A 46 6.10 7.62 14.41
C MET A 46 7.09 8.76 14.63
N ASN A 47 6.72 9.96 14.20
CA ASN A 47 7.39 11.16 14.66
C ASN A 47 6.91 11.44 16.09
N THR A 48 7.82 11.27 17.05
CA THR A 48 7.62 11.48 18.49
C THR A 48 8.07 12.87 18.95
N THR A 49 8.55 13.71 18.03
CA THR A 49 9.06 15.05 18.33
C THR A 49 7.90 15.97 18.71
N TRP A 50 7.60 16.03 20.00
CA TRP A 50 6.62 16.95 20.56
C TRP A 50 7.21 18.36 20.80
N ASP A 51 8.53 18.44 20.93
CA ASP A 51 9.25 19.66 21.25
C ASP A 51 9.78 20.34 19.99
N ARG A 52 9.23 21.53 19.68
CA ARG A 52 9.60 22.34 18.51
C ARG A 52 10.90 23.15 18.73
N THR A 53 11.55 23.04 19.89
CA THR A 53 12.74 23.84 20.22
C THR A 53 14.06 23.23 19.75
N THR A 54 14.08 21.94 19.42
CA THR A 54 15.26 21.27 18.85
C THR A 54 15.08 21.09 17.34
N PRO A 55 16.06 21.45 16.49
CA PRO A 55 15.97 21.27 15.04
C PRO A 55 16.05 19.80 14.59
N GLU A 56 16.29 18.88 15.53
CA GLU A 56 16.42 17.45 15.29
C GLU A 56 15.06 16.77 15.45
N MET A 57 14.45 16.36 14.34
CA MET A 57 13.25 15.52 14.36
C MET A 57 13.67 14.07 14.52
N GLU A 58 13.34 13.47 15.67
CA GLU A 58 13.49 12.05 15.89
C GLU A 58 12.27 11.30 15.33
N ILE A 59 12.53 10.32 14.46
CA ILE A 59 11.51 9.48 13.83
C ILE A 59 11.78 8.04 14.27
N GLU A 60 10.89 7.50 15.08
CA GLU A 60 10.95 6.11 15.50
C GLU A 60 10.40 5.23 14.37
N LEU A 61 11.26 4.43 13.74
CA LEU A 61 10.83 3.47 12.71
C LEU A 61 10.27 2.20 13.35
N ALA A 62 8.97 1.95 13.17
CA ALA A 62 8.27 0.81 13.76
C ALA A 62 8.23 -0.40 12.82
N HIS A 63 8.07 -0.18 11.51
CA HIS A 63 7.90 -1.27 10.54
C HIS A 63 8.67 -1.04 9.25
N ARG A 64 9.22 -2.12 8.70
CA ARG A 64 9.77 -2.17 7.35
C ARG A 64 9.03 -3.20 6.53
N ILE A 65 8.56 -2.79 5.36
CA ILE A 65 7.92 -3.66 4.36
C ILE A 65 8.77 -3.59 3.10
N VAL A 66 9.20 -4.76 2.60
CA VAL A 66 9.94 -4.89 1.35
C VAL A 66 9.00 -5.51 0.32
N LEU A 67 8.86 -4.86 -0.83
CA LEU A 67 7.95 -5.22 -1.89
C LEU A 67 8.71 -5.40 -3.20
N SER A 68 8.21 -6.29 -4.07
CA SER A 68 8.64 -6.27 -5.46
C SER A 68 8.06 -5.04 -6.20
N PRO A 69 8.69 -4.56 -7.29
CA PRO A 69 8.18 -3.41 -8.05
C PRO A 69 6.72 -3.58 -8.52
N PHE A 70 6.33 -4.79 -8.90
CA PHE A 70 4.95 -5.10 -9.29
C PHE A 70 3.96 -4.98 -8.12
N ALA A 71 4.35 -5.45 -6.93
CA ALA A 71 3.52 -5.31 -5.73
C ALA A 71 3.41 -3.84 -5.32
N ALA A 72 4.51 -3.08 -5.38
CA ALA A 72 4.52 -1.65 -5.10
C ALA A 72 3.62 -0.85 -6.07
N LYS A 73 3.63 -1.19 -7.38
CA LYS A 73 2.70 -0.58 -8.35
C LYS A 73 1.24 -0.80 -7.97
N ARG A 74 0.86 -2.04 -7.64
CA ARG A 74 -0.51 -2.37 -7.20
C ARG A 74 -0.89 -1.63 -5.92
N LEU A 75 0.04 -1.52 -4.97
CA LEU A 75 -0.17 -0.76 -3.75
C LEU A 75 -0.43 0.72 -4.06
N ALA A 76 0.37 1.34 -4.92
CA ALA A 76 0.18 2.74 -5.31
C ALA A 76 -1.18 2.98 -6.00
N GLU A 77 -1.57 2.11 -6.93
CA GLU A 77 -2.88 2.20 -7.59
C GLU A 77 -4.05 2.07 -6.60
N LEU A 78 -3.93 1.17 -5.62
CA LEU A 78 -4.94 1.00 -4.57
C LEU A 78 -4.99 2.21 -3.63
N MET A 79 -3.83 2.73 -3.21
CA MET A 79 -3.75 3.92 -2.35
C MET A 79 -4.38 5.13 -3.03
N ASN A 80 -4.07 5.38 -4.30
CA ASN A 80 -4.66 6.50 -5.05
C ASN A 80 -6.18 6.39 -5.15
N LYS A 81 -6.72 5.17 -5.36
CA LYS A 81 -8.17 4.95 -5.37
C LYS A 81 -8.81 5.23 -4.02
N LEU A 82 -8.18 4.78 -2.93
CA LEU A 82 -8.70 4.99 -1.57
C LEU A 82 -8.66 6.47 -1.17
N VAL A 83 -7.59 7.18 -1.52
CA VAL A 83 -7.50 8.64 -1.31
C VAL A 83 -8.57 9.35 -2.11
N ALA A 84 -8.72 9.06 -3.41
CA ALA A 84 -9.77 9.67 -4.24
C ALA A 84 -11.19 9.39 -3.72
N GLU A 85 -11.46 8.18 -3.21
CA GLU A 85 -12.74 7.84 -2.58
C GLU A 85 -12.96 8.63 -1.29
N TYR A 86 -11.92 8.80 -0.48
CA TYR A 86 -11.97 9.62 0.72
C TYR A 86 -12.25 11.09 0.38
N GLU A 87 -11.49 11.66 -0.56
CA GLU A 87 -11.64 13.07 -0.96
C GLU A 87 -13.00 13.35 -1.60
N GLY A 88 -13.53 12.40 -2.38
CA GLY A 88 -14.88 12.50 -2.93
C GLY A 88 -15.99 12.52 -1.87
N ARG A 89 -15.74 11.99 -0.67
CA ARG A 89 -16.71 11.94 0.44
C ARG A 89 -16.52 13.07 1.46
N TYR A 90 -15.28 13.44 1.75
CA TYR A 90 -14.94 14.33 2.87
C TYR A 90 -14.28 15.66 2.43
N GLY A 91 -13.99 15.81 1.14
CA GLY A 91 -13.26 16.97 0.59
C GLY A 91 -11.76 16.70 0.44
N GLU A 92 -11.10 17.54 -0.35
CA GLU A 92 -9.67 17.42 -0.67
C GLU A 92 -8.79 17.45 0.58
N LEU A 93 -7.80 16.56 0.61
CA LEU A 93 -6.72 16.59 1.60
C LEU A 93 -5.76 17.73 1.21
N LYS A 94 -5.66 18.76 2.05
CA LYS A 94 -4.78 19.92 1.85
C LYS A 94 -3.47 19.80 2.61
#